data_AF-A0A9P9E253-F1
#
_entry.id   AF-A0A9P9E253-F1
#
_cell.length_a   1.000
_cell.length_b   1.000
_cell.length_c   1.000
_cell.angle_alpha   90.00
_cell.angle_beta   90.00
_cell.angle_gamma   90.00
#
_symmetry.space_group_name_H-M   'P 1'
#
loop_
_entity.id
_entity.type
_entity.pdbx_description
1 polymer ?
#
loop_
_entity_poly.entity_id
_entity_poly.type
_entity_poly.pdbx_seq_one_letter_code
_entity_poly.pdbx_strand_id
1 'polypeptide(L)'
;MAFKLSTAEKVYLALRLTLLTPFHILTSLIRSFILSLSRGLPPRLFWVCAVLRVVLGTFSARQIQYLSNSTKTTYETWMRRMISKEGKEKTSGVAARLKIDIENLDDSNASLLWVGDRQRAKKFVLFFHGGGYISPLLPGHLEWCWRAYVAAGIETGVETAVAILQYSLCPDARHPVQLSQAIYGLSRLFRSGIKPCDVIIGGDSAGGHLAAQLLCHFCQPHPDLEPVRLSGPLAGCFLVSPWLTSRTSDPSFTENGSIDMLSASIVDKSTKYLLGCTSTRDDQNAAMKLAFPLDMEEFPFKGLKSILKQLYITTGEHEVFRDQALTLAERIERSEDNVELRLDIQQRQAHDFILLEGQEERNGECIEAMKAWMKNLLLRDTMNSVRL
;
A
#
# COMPACT_ATOMS: atom_id res chain seq x y z
N MET A 1 -7.33 15.38 -16.09
CA MET A 1 -7.16 16.86 -15.97
C MET A 1 -6.20 17.14 -14.83
N ALA A 2 -5.31 18.13 -14.97
CA ALA A 2 -4.48 18.58 -13.85
C ALA A 2 -5.40 19.15 -12.76
N PHE A 3 -5.28 18.62 -11.54
CA PHE A 3 -6.04 19.08 -10.39
C PHE A 3 -5.76 20.57 -10.12
N LYS A 4 -6.80 21.40 -9.97
CA LYS A 4 -6.65 22.85 -9.76
C LYS A 4 -7.24 23.25 -8.42
N LEU A 5 -6.44 23.92 -7.59
CA LEU A 5 -6.90 24.57 -6.37
C LEU A 5 -7.66 25.87 -6.69
N SER A 6 -8.70 26.15 -5.90
CA SER A 6 -9.36 27.45 -5.84
C SER A 6 -8.42 28.55 -5.33
N THR A 7 -8.76 29.82 -5.55
CA THR A 7 -7.96 30.96 -5.07
C THR A 7 -7.80 30.94 -3.55
N ALA A 8 -8.87 30.62 -2.81
CA ALA A 8 -8.82 30.51 -1.35
C ALA A 8 -7.87 29.39 -0.89
N GLU A 9 -7.92 28.22 -1.53
CA GLU A 9 -7.02 27.11 -1.22
C GLU A 9 -5.54 27.45 -1.51
N LYS A 10 -5.27 28.25 -2.54
CA LYS A 10 -3.92 28.74 -2.86
C LYS A 10 -3.39 29.73 -1.84
N VAL A 11 -4.21 30.69 -1.40
CA VAL A 11 -3.85 31.64 -0.33
C VAL A 11 -3.54 30.88 0.96
N TYR A 12 -4.40 29.93 1.32
CA TYR A 12 -4.20 29.13 2.52
C TYR A 12 -2.98 28.20 2.41
N LEU A 13 -2.70 27.67 1.23
CA LEU A 13 -1.48 26.91 0.95
C LEU A 13 -0.23 27.79 1.17
N ALA A 14 -0.23 29.02 0.63
CA ALA A 14 0.88 29.95 0.81
C ALA A 14 1.12 30.28 2.29
N LEU A 15 0.05 30.60 3.05
CA LEU A 15 0.15 30.87 4.50
C LEU A 15 0.73 29.67 5.27
N ARG A 16 0.29 28.45 4.95
CA ARG A 16 0.82 27.23 5.59
C ARG A 16 2.29 27.04 5.28
N LEU A 17 2.70 27.20 4.02
CA LEU A 17 4.09 27.02 3.60
C LEU A 17 5.04 28.04 4.25
N THR A 18 4.61 29.30 4.42
CA THR A 18 5.50 30.38 4.87
C THR A 18 5.52 30.60 6.38
N LEU A 19 4.38 30.51 7.07
CA LEU A 19 4.27 30.94 8.47
C LEU A 19 4.25 29.78 9.47
N LEU A 20 3.54 28.70 9.17
CA LEU A 20 3.27 27.62 10.14
C LEU A 20 4.22 26.43 9.97
N THR A 21 4.43 25.98 8.74
CA THR A 21 5.17 24.74 8.44
C THR A 21 6.62 24.78 8.92
N PRO A 22 7.41 25.85 8.70
CA PRO A 22 8.83 25.86 9.09
C PRO A 22 9.03 25.68 10.61
N PHE A 23 8.20 26.33 11.43
CA PHE A 23 8.27 26.20 12.89
C PHE A 23 7.86 24.80 13.36
N HIS A 24 6.80 24.23 12.77
CA HIS A 24 6.40 22.85 13.08
C HIS A 24 7.43 21.82 12.64
N ILE A 25 8.09 22.01 11.49
CA ILE A 25 9.19 21.15 11.05
C ILE A 25 10.35 21.21 12.05
N LEU A 26 10.80 22.41 12.43
CA LEU A 26 11.93 22.56 13.35
C LEU A 26 11.65 21.88 14.70
N THR A 27 10.49 22.15 15.30
CA THR A 27 10.10 21.54 16.58
C THR A 27 9.93 20.02 16.47
N SER A 28 9.36 19.53 15.38
CA SER A 28 9.22 18.09 15.09
C SER A 28 10.59 17.41 14.92
N LEU A 29 11.53 18.04 14.22
CA LEU A 29 12.88 17.53 14.01
C LEU A 29 13.67 17.43 15.31
N ILE A 30 13.64 18.46 16.16
CA ILE A 30 14.31 18.45 17.48
C ILE A 30 13.75 17.32 18.33
N ARG A 31 12.42 17.22 18.43
CA ARG A 31 11.77 16.14 19.18
C ARG A 31 12.13 14.77 18.65
N SER A 32 12.07 14.58 17.32
CA SER A 32 12.39 13.32 16.67
C SER A 32 13.85 12.93 16.89
N PHE A 33 14.78 13.89 16.89
CA PHE A 33 16.19 13.63 17.16
C PHE A 33 16.40 13.10 18.59
N ILE A 34 15.83 13.78 19.59
CA ILE A 34 15.92 13.36 21.00
C ILE A 34 15.34 11.95 21.19
N LEU A 35 14.15 11.70 20.65
CA LEU A 35 13.49 10.39 20.75
C LEU A 35 14.29 9.31 20.03
N SER A 36 14.84 9.60 18.85
CA SER A 36 15.66 8.64 18.10
C SER A 36 16.90 8.23 18.88
N LEU A 37 17.60 9.19 19.49
CA LEU A 37 18.76 8.89 20.34
C LEU A 37 18.36 8.04 21.55
N SER A 38 17.28 8.41 22.24
CA SER A 38 16.81 7.68 23.43
C SER A 38 16.39 6.23 23.14
N ARG A 39 15.97 5.94 21.91
CA ARG A 39 15.48 4.63 21.48
C ARG A 39 16.49 3.85 20.61
N GLY A 40 17.70 4.38 20.41
CA GLY A 40 18.71 3.74 19.57
C GLY A 40 18.32 3.66 18.08
N LEU A 41 17.57 4.62 17.57
CA LEU A 41 17.01 4.63 16.21
C LEU A 41 17.85 5.46 15.23
N PRO A 42 17.87 5.11 13.93
CA PRO A 42 18.63 5.85 12.92
C PRO A 42 18.04 7.26 12.70
N PRO A 43 18.67 8.35 13.20
CA PRO A 43 18.02 9.67 13.24
C PRO A 43 17.65 10.20 11.86
N ARG A 44 18.41 9.83 10.82
CA ARG A 44 18.17 10.24 9.43
C ARG A 44 16.78 9.84 8.93
N LEU A 45 16.37 8.58 9.12
CA LEU A 45 15.08 8.08 8.64
C LEU A 45 13.92 8.66 9.46
N PHE A 46 14.12 8.85 10.76
CA PHE A 46 13.13 9.44 11.64
C PHE A 46 12.97 10.96 11.45
N TRP A 47 14.00 11.66 10.94
CA TRP A 47 13.82 13.04 10.45
C TRP A 47 12.90 13.11 9.23
N VAL A 48 13.00 12.14 8.31
CA VAL A 48 12.03 12.04 7.21
C VAL A 48 10.63 11.85 7.76
N CYS A 49 10.46 10.97 8.77
CA CYS A 49 9.18 10.79 9.46
C CYS A 49 8.66 12.08 10.10
N ALA A 50 9.52 12.84 10.76
CA ALA A 50 9.17 14.11 11.40
C ALA A 50 8.67 15.15 10.38
N VAL A 51 9.29 15.21 9.20
CA VAL A 51 8.86 16.09 8.09
C VAL A 51 7.55 15.61 7.51
N LEU A 52 7.43 14.32 7.20
CA LEU A 52 6.20 13.73 6.64
C LEU A 52 5.01 13.91 7.59
N ARG A 53 5.21 13.73 8.90
CA ARG A 53 4.17 13.99 9.91
C ARG A 53 3.66 15.43 9.85
N VAL A 54 4.57 16.40 9.73
CA VAL A 54 4.16 17.81 9.61
C VAL A 54 3.42 18.06 8.31
N VAL A 55 3.88 17.51 7.19
CA VAL A 55 3.21 17.64 5.87
C VAL A 55 1.80 17.03 5.92
N LEU A 56 1.68 15.79 6.36
CA LEU A 56 0.41 15.05 6.43
C LEU A 56 -0.58 15.67 7.43
N GLY A 57 -0.08 16.19 8.56
CA GLY A 57 -0.88 16.91 9.54
C GLY A 57 -1.37 18.26 8.99
N THR A 58 -0.47 19.01 8.36
CA THR A 58 -0.72 20.41 7.99
C THR A 58 -1.56 20.55 6.73
N PHE A 59 -1.21 19.88 5.63
CA PHE A 59 -1.84 20.15 4.32
C PHE A 59 -3.12 19.34 4.10
N SER A 60 -4.13 19.93 3.43
CA SER A 60 -5.33 19.16 3.05
C SER A 60 -5.01 18.12 1.97
N ALA A 61 -5.89 17.13 1.78
CA ALA A 61 -5.75 16.14 0.70
C ALA A 61 -5.55 16.80 -0.67
N ARG A 62 -6.36 17.83 -0.97
CA ARG A 62 -6.28 18.61 -2.21
C ARG A 62 -4.95 19.36 -2.36
N GLN A 63 -4.42 19.91 -1.28
CA GLN A 63 -3.12 20.59 -1.29
C GLN A 63 -1.96 19.59 -1.50
N ILE A 64 -2.02 18.43 -0.86
CA ILE A 64 -1.03 17.35 -1.05
C ILE A 64 -1.03 16.90 -2.51
N GLN A 65 -2.20 16.66 -3.10
CA GLN A 65 -2.32 16.27 -4.51
C GLN A 65 -1.85 17.37 -5.47
N TYR A 66 -2.13 18.64 -5.17
CA TYR A 66 -1.66 19.76 -5.98
C TYR A 66 -0.13 19.90 -5.99
N LEU A 67 0.52 19.61 -4.85
CA LEU A 67 1.97 19.65 -4.72
C LEU A 67 2.68 18.40 -5.25
N SER A 68 1.93 17.36 -5.59
CA SER A 68 2.46 16.06 -6.01
C SER A 68 2.25 15.83 -7.50
N ASN A 69 3.12 15.03 -8.11
CA ASN A 69 2.83 14.47 -9.43
C ASN A 69 1.65 13.49 -9.34
N SER A 70 0.84 13.41 -10.39
CA SER A 70 -0.18 12.37 -10.48
C SER A 70 0.47 10.98 -10.54
N THR A 71 -0.24 9.93 -10.09
CA THR A 71 0.23 8.54 -10.15
C THR A 71 0.74 8.15 -11.55
N LYS A 72 -0.01 8.51 -12.60
CA LYS A 72 0.39 8.25 -14.00
C LYS A 72 1.66 9.01 -14.40
N THR A 73 1.77 10.28 -14.05
CA THR A 73 2.96 11.09 -14.33
C THR A 73 4.18 10.51 -13.60
N THR A 74 4.05 10.16 -12.33
CA THR A 74 5.13 9.52 -11.54
C THR A 74 5.60 8.24 -12.20
N TYR A 75 4.68 7.36 -12.62
CA TYR A 75 4.98 6.13 -13.34
C TYR A 75 5.71 6.38 -14.66
N GLU A 76 5.20 7.26 -15.52
CA GLU A 76 5.82 7.57 -16.81
C GLU A 76 7.22 8.16 -16.65
N THR A 77 7.41 9.09 -15.70
CA THR A 77 8.72 9.68 -15.41
C THR A 77 9.71 8.63 -14.91
N TRP A 78 9.28 7.77 -13.98
CA TRP A 78 10.14 6.72 -13.45
C TRP A 78 10.49 5.67 -14.53
N MET A 79 9.53 5.24 -15.35
CA MET A 79 9.77 4.32 -16.47
C MET A 79 10.78 4.90 -17.47
N ARG A 80 10.63 6.17 -17.88
CA ARG A 80 11.59 6.82 -18.79
C ARG A 80 12.99 6.87 -18.19
N ARG A 81 13.10 7.14 -16.88
CA ARG A 81 14.37 7.13 -16.15
C ARG A 81 15.01 5.75 -16.16
N MET A 82 14.24 4.70 -15.84
CA MET A 82 14.71 3.30 -15.86
C MET A 82 15.18 2.87 -17.24
N ILE A 83 14.39 3.14 -18.29
CA ILE A 83 14.75 2.83 -19.68
C ILE A 83 16.05 3.55 -20.09
N SER A 84 16.19 4.83 -19.71
CA SER A 84 17.40 5.60 -20.00
C SER A 84 18.64 5.06 -19.25
N LYS A 85 18.48 4.62 -18.00
CA LYS A 85 19.55 4.05 -17.19
C LYS A 85 20.04 2.72 -17.78
N GLU A 86 19.13 1.79 -18.05
CA GLU A 86 19.49 0.47 -18.62
C GLU A 86 20.03 0.56 -20.04
N GLY A 87 19.54 1.50 -20.85
CA GLY A 87 20.09 1.76 -22.19
C GLY A 87 21.56 2.18 -22.17
N LYS A 88 22.04 2.77 -21.07
CA LYS A 88 23.46 3.09 -20.87
C LYS A 88 24.26 1.89 -20.35
N GLU A 89 23.66 1.08 -19.48
CA GLU A 89 24.32 -0.05 -18.80
C GLU A 89 24.39 -1.33 -19.68
N LYS A 90 23.69 -1.37 -20.82
CA LYS A 90 23.70 -2.49 -21.81
C LYS A 90 23.27 -3.86 -21.26
N THR A 91 22.46 -3.90 -20.20
CA THR A 91 21.91 -5.15 -19.64
C THR A 91 20.74 -5.65 -20.50
N SER A 92 21.04 -6.45 -21.53
CA SER A 92 20.07 -6.86 -22.57
C SER A 92 18.81 -7.56 -22.03
N GLY A 93 18.93 -8.30 -20.93
CA GLY A 93 17.80 -8.99 -20.30
C GLY A 93 16.84 -8.06 -19.55
N VAL A 94 17.36 -7.03 -18.87
CA VAL A 94 16.56 -6.12 -18.05
C VAL A 94 15.78 -5.13 -18.93
N ALA A 95 16.43 -4.58 -19.96
CA ALA A 95 15.84 -3.60 -20.86
C ALA A 95 14.52 -4.09 -21.52
N ALA A 96 14.42 -5.39 -21.82
CA ALA A 96 13.21 -5.98 -22.39
C ALA A 96 11.97 -5.91 -21.48
N ARG A 97 12.15 -5.71 -20.18
CA ARG A 97 11.07 -5.62 -19.17
C ARG A 97 10.62 -4.19 -18.90
N LEU A 98 11.27 -3.21 -19.52
CA LEU A 98 11.04 -1.79 -19.29
C LEU A 98 10.32 -1.17 -20.48
N LYS A 99 9.01 -0.97 -20.32
CA LYS A 99 8.16 -0.29 -21.29
C LYS A 99 7.06 0.45 -20.53
N ILE A 100 6.71 1.64 -20.99
CA ILE A 100 5.49 2.33 -20.53
C ILE A 100 4.29 1.51 -21.01
N ASP A 101 3.60 0.87 -20.07
CA ASP A 101 2.42 0.03 -20.33
C ASP A 101 1.33 0.38 -19.31
N ILE A 102 0.31 1.08 -19.81
CA ILE A 102 -0.82 1.59 -19.05
C ILE A 102 -2.08 1.00 -19.66
N GLU A 103 -2.79 0.24 -18.85
CA GLU A 103 -4.05 -0.37 -19.22
C GLU A 103 -5.19 0.33 -18.49
N ASN A 104 -6.04 1.05 -19.20
CA ASN A 104 -7.21 1.65 -18.60
C ASN A 104 -8.23 0.55 -18.28
N LEU A 105 -8.86 0.67 -17.12
CA LEU A 105 -9.96 -0.19 -16.71
C LEU A 105 -11.26 0.51 -17.09
N ASP A 106 -11.90 0.01 -18.15
CA ASP A 106 -13.19 0.51 -18.63
C ASP A 106 -14.19 0.65 -17.46
N ASP A 107 -15.02 1.68 -17.50
CA ASP A 107 -16.08 2.00 -16.53
C ASP A 107 -15.67 2.34 -15.08
N SER A 108 -14.37 2.37 -14.75
CA SER A 108 -13.92 2.53 -13.36
C SER A 108 -13.08 3.78 -13.07
N ASN A 109 -12.75 4.62 -14.06
CA ASN A 109 -11.79 5.74 -13.91
C ASN A 109 -10.50 5.34 -13.17
N ALA A 110 -10.05 4.10 -13.40
CA ALA A 110 -8.83 3.53 -12.85
C ALA A 110 -8.00 2.91 -13.99
N SER A 111 -6.73 2.66 -13.70
CA SER A 111 -5.80 2.03 -14.66
C SER A 111 -4.88 1.06 -13.93
N LEU A 112 -4.40 0.04 -14.65
CA LEU A 112 -3.27 -0.79 -14.24
C LEU A 112 -2.00 -0.25 -14.88
N LEU A 113 -1.02 0.09 -14.04
CA LEU A 113 0.30 0.54 -14.46
C LEU A 113 1.26 -0.64 -14.32
N TRP A 114 1.76 -1.13 -15.45
CA TRP A 114 2.51 -2.38 -15.49
C TRP A 114 4.01 -2.15 -15.30
N VAL A 115 4.62 -2.92 -14.40
CA VAL A 115 6.08 -2.98 -14.19
C VAL A 115 6.55 -4.41 -14.43
N GLY A 116 7.54 -4.59 -15.31
CA GLY A 116 7.97 -5.91 -15.79
C GLY A 116 7.30 -6.31 -17.11
N ASP A 117 7.65 -7.50 -17.62
CA ASP A 117 7.07 -8.02 -18.87
C ASP A 117 5.87 -8.93 -18.59
N ARG A 118 4.66 -8.36 -18.67
CA ARG A 118 3.41 -9.10 -18.44
C ARG A 118 3.10 -10.17 -19.50
N GLN A 119 3.73 -10.14 -20.67
CA GLN A 119 3.52 -11.15 -21.71
C GLN A 119 4.29 -12.44 -21.41
N ARG A 120 5.45 -12.30 -20.75
CA ARG A 120 6.28 -13.44 -20.33
C ARG A 120 5.99 -13.89 -18.91
N ALA A 121 5.38 -13.04 -18.10
CA ALA A 121 5.08 -13.30 -16.70
C ALA A 121 4.30 -14.60 -16.47
N LYS A 122 4.74 -15.34 -15.46
CA LYS A 122 4.04 -16.50 -14.90
C LYS A 122 3.40 -16.18 -13.56
N LYS A 123 3.86 -15.12 -12.88
CA LYS A 123 3.28 -14.60 -11.64
C LYS A 123 2.98 -13.11 -11.77
N PHE A 124 1.87 -12.72 -11.17
CA PHE A 124 1.31 -11.38 -11.29
C PHE A 124 1.05 -10.81 -9.89
N VAL A 125 1.61 -9.65 -9.60
CA VAL A 125 1.32 -8.91 -8.36
C VAL A 125 0.34 -7.80 -8.68
N LEU A 126 -0.87 -7.83 -8.11
CA LEU A 126 -1.78 -6.69 -8.09
C LEU A 126 -1.46 -5.83 -6.87
N PHE A 127 -0.81 -4.70 -7.10
CA PHE A 127 -0.27 -3.82 -6.08
C PHE A 127 -1.19 -2.62 -5.84
N PHE A 128 -1.51 -2.34 -4.58
CA PHE A 128 -2.25 -1.17 -4.13
C PHE A 128 -1.31 -0.27 -3.33
N HIS A 129 -1.08 0.97 -3.79
CA HIS A 129 -0.19 1.88 -3.09
C HIS A 129 -0.82 2.47 -1.82
N GLY A 130 0.00 2.91 -0.87
CA GLY A 130 -0.46 3.65 0.31
C GLY A 130 -0.70 5.13 0.07
N GLY A 131 -0.53 5.94 1.10
CA GLY A 131 -0.75 7.39 1.04
C GLY A 131 -2.11 7.86 1.57
N GLY A 132 -2.74 7.06 2.44
CA GLY A 132 -3.97 7.44 3.17
C GLY A 132 -5.19 7.69 2.27
N TYR A 133 -5.21 7.11 1.07
CA TYR A 133 -6.15 7.41 -0.03
C TYR A 133 -6.14 8.86 -0.53
N ILE A 134 -5.27 9.73 0.00
CA ILE A 134 -5.22 11.15 -0.34
C ILE A 134 -3.99 11.52 -1.14
N SER A 135 -2.92 10.72 -1.08
CA SER A 135 -1.67 10.96 -1.79
C SER A 135 -1.55 10.04 -3.01
N PRO A 136 -1.05 10.54 -4.14
CA PRO A 136 -0.76 9.69 -5.30
C PRO A 136 0.45 8.79 -5.01
N LEU A 137 0.65 7.81 -5.91
CA LEU A 137 1.82 6.94 -5.89
C LEU A 137 3.13 7.76 -5.95
N LEU A 138 4.09 7.35 -5.12
CA LEU A 138 5.45 7.89 -5.08
C LEU A 138 6.45 7.00 -5.84
N PRO A 139 7.57 7.55 -6.36
CA PRO A 139 8.61 6.78 -7.04
C PRO A 139 9.14 5.59 -6.24
N GLY A 140 9.23 5.73 -4.90
CA GLY A 140 9.66 4.63 -4.03
C GLY A 140 8.80 3.36 -4.12
N HIS A 141 7.48 3.48 -4.40
CA HIS A 141 6.64 2.29 -4.62
C HIS A 141 7.06 1.53 -5.87
N LEU A 142 7.46 2.24 -6.93
CA LEU A 142 7.89 1.63 -8.20
C LEU A 142 9.26 0.96 -8.05
N GLU A 143 10.20 1.62 -7.37
CA GLU A 143 11.49 1.03 -7.00
C GLU A 143 11.31 -0.22 -6.15
N TRP A 144 10.44 -0.18 -5.14
CA TRP A 144 10.10 -1.35 -4.35
C TRP A 144 9.50 -2.46 -5.22
N CYS A 145 8.48 -2.17 -6.04
CA CYS A 145 7.87 -3.18 -6.92
C CYS A 145 8.91 -3.85 -7.85
N TRP A 146 9.82 -3.05 -8.42
CA TRP A 146 10.91 -3.55 -9.24
C TRP A 146 11.84 -4.47 -8.45
N ARG A 147 12.33 -4.03 -7.29
CA ARG A 147 13.37 -4.71 -6.50
C ARG A 147 12.86 -5.97 -5.78
N ALA A 148 11.66 -5.91 -5.23
CA ALA A 148 11.09 -7.02 -4.45
C ALA A 148 10.40 -8.07 -5.32
N TYR A 149 9.81 -7.68 -6.45
CA TYR A 149 8.97 -8.59 -7.25
C TYR A 149 9.59 -8.93 -8.61
N VAL A 150 9.86 -7.93 -9.45
CA VAL A 150 10.40 -8.18 -10.81
C VAL A 150 11.81 -8.77 -10.72
N ALA A 151 12.70 -8.17 -9.93
CA ALA A 151 14.06 -8.67 -9.73
C ALA A 151 14.08 -10.03 -9.03
N ALA A 152 13.17 -10.29 -8.08
CA ALA A 152 13.01 -11.64 -7.52
C ALA A 152 12.68 -12.66 -8.60
N GLY A 153 11.74 -12.35 -9.49
CA GLY A 153 11.38 -13.23 -10.62
C GLY A 153 12.53 -13.47 -11.59
N ILE A 154 13.36 -12.46 -11.85
CA ILE A 154 14.60 -12.62 -12.64
C ILE A 154 15.56 -13.58 -11.93
N GLU A 155 15.79 -13.38 -10.64
CA GLU A 155 16.74 -14.15 -9.84
C GLU A 155 16.31 -15.62 -9.65
N THR A 156 15.00 -15.90 -9.62
CA THR A 156 14.48 -17.27 -9.51
C THR A 156 14.15 -17.91 -10.86
N GLY A 157 14.24 -17.17 -11.97
CA GLY A 157 13.83 -17.63 -13.28
C GLY A 157 12.31 -17.78 -13.47
N VAL A 158 11.50 -17.22 -12.56
CA VAL A 158 10.03 -17.22 -12.65
C VAL A 158 9.58 -15.79 -12.97
N GLU A 159 9.36 -15.52 -14.25
CA GLU A 159 9.00 -14.18 -14.73
C GLU A 159 7.81 -13.61 -13.96
N THR A 160 7.97 -12.40 -13.42
CA THR A 160 6.99 -11.74 -12.57
C THR A 160 6.71 -10.34 -13.10
N ALA A 161 5.43 -9.98 -13.21
CA ALA A 161 5.00 -8.63 -13.53
C ALA A 161 4.10 -8.07 -12.42
N VAL A 162 4.15 -6.75 -12.21
CA VAL A 162 3.36 -6.04 -11.22
C VAL A 162 2.36 -5.16 -11.95
N ALA A 163 1.07 -5.36 -11.69
CA ALA A 163 -0.01 -4.47 -12.07
C ALA A 163 -0.31 -3.54 -10.89
N ILE A 164 0.14 -2.29 -10.96
CA ILE A 164 -0.15 -1.30 -9.92
C ILE A 164 -1.49 -0.64 -10.22
N LEU A 165 -2.44 -0.71 -9.29
CA LEU A 165 -3.73 -0.06 -9.45
C LEU A 165 -3.60 1.45 -9.20
N GLN A 166 -3.80 2.23 -10.25
CA GLN A 166 -4.12 3.65 -10.14
C GLN A 166 -5.60 3.80 -9.78
N TYR A 167 -5.92 3.80 -8.49
CA TYR A 167 -7.28 4.03 -7.98
C TYR A 167 -7.55 5.53 -7.74
N SER A 168 -8.81 5.89 -7.58
CA SER A 168 -9.26 7.27 -7.34
C SER A 168 -9.00 7.71 -5.89
N LEU A 169 -8.50 8.94 -5.72
CA LEU A 169 -8.13 9.49 -4.41
C LEU A 169 -9.28 10.27 -3.75
N CYS A 170 -9.28 10.28 -2.42
CA CYS A 170 -10.09 11.17 -1.62
C CYS A 170 -9.62 12.62 -1.75
N PRO A 171 -10.50 13.63 -1.61
CA PRO A 171 -11.91 13.53 -1.23
C PRO A 171 -12.87 13.28 -2.40
N ASP A 172 -12.36 13.28 -3.65
CA ASP A 172 -13.19 13.22 -4.86
C ASP A 172 -13.81 11.83 -5.07
N ALA A 173 -13.13 10.76 -4.64
CA ALA A 173 -13.69 9.42 -4.49
C ALA A 173 -13.62 8.95 -3.03
N ARG A 174 -14.60 8.17 -2.59
CA ARG A 174 -14.76 7.70 -1.20
C ARG A 174 -15.05 6.21 -1.19
N HIS A 175 -14.90 5.58 -0.03
CA HIS A 175 -15.30 4.18 0.11
C HIS A 175 -16.78 4.01 -0.30
N PRO A 176 -17.15 2.97 -1.08
CA PRO A 176 -16.35 1.84 -1.52
C PRO A 176 -15.75 1.94 -2.95
N VAL A 177 -15.60 3.15 -3.53
CA VAL A 177 -15.11 3.32 -4.92
C VAL A 177 -13.75 2.66 -5.16
N GLN A 178 -12.80 2.80 -4.23
CA GLN A 178 -11.47 2.20 -4.37
C GLN A 178 -11.52 0.68 -4.33
N LEU A 179 -12.41 0.09 -3.51
CA LEU A 179 -12.64 -1.35 -3.46
C LEU A 179 -13.25 -1.85 -4.76
N SER A 180 -14.24 -1.13 -5.30
CA SER A 180 -14.80 -1.41 -6.63
C SER A 180 -13.70 -1.42 -7.70
N GLN A 181 -12.82 -0.42 -7.72
CA GLN A 181 -11.70 -0.34 -8.66
C GLN A 181 -10.70 -1.50 -8.48
N ALA A 182 -10.45 -1.95 -7.26
CA ALA A 182 -9.62 -3.14 -6.99
C ALA A 182 -10.27 -4.42 -7.53
N ILE A 183 -11.58 -4.58 -7.37
CA ILE A 183 -12.37 -5.67 -7.95
C ILE A 183 -12.29 -5.66 -9.48
N TYR A 184 -12.44 -4.49 -10.12
CA TYR A 184 -12.28 -4.35 -11.56
C TYR A 184 -10.87 -4.70 -12.02
N GLY A 185 -9.84 -4.23 -11.31
CA GLY A 185 -8.44 -4.54 -11.61
C GLY A 185 -8.15 -6.04 -11.55
N LEU A 186 -8.61 -6.72 -10.50
CA LEU A 186 -8.46 -8.17 -10.38
C LEU A 186 -9.26 -8.93 -11.44
N SER A 187 -10.52 -8.54 -11.66
CA SER A 187 -11.37 -9.13 -12.69
C SER A 187 -10.77 -8.99 -14.08
N ARG A 188 -10.09 -7.87 -14.36
CA ARG A 188 -9.38 -7.65 -15.61
C ARG A 188 -8.24 -8.65 -15.79
N LEU A 189 -7.48 -8.97 -14.74
CA LEU A 189 -6.44 -10.01 -14.79
C LEU A 189 -7.04 -11.37 -15.14
N PHE A 190 -8.14 -11.76 -14.50
CA PHE A 190 -8.80 -13.04 -14.77
C PHE A 190 -9.37 -13.12 -16.19
N ARG A 191 -9.95 -12.03 -16.70
CA ARG A 191 -10.41 -11.95 -18.10
C ARG A 191 -9.28 -12.06 -19.13
N SER A 192 -8.04 -11.74 -18.76
CA SER A 192 -6.85 -12.00 -19.58
C SER A 192 -6.38 -13.47 -19.55
N GLY A 193 -7.10 -14.36 -18.88
CA GLY A 193 -6.74 -15.76 -18.74
C GLY A 193 -5.73 -16.06 -17.62
N ILE A 194 -5.40 -15.07 -16.78
CA ILE A 194 -4.54 -15.28 -15.61
C ILE A 194 -5.36 -16.03 -14.55
N LYS A 195 -4.80 -17.11 -13.99
CA LYS A 195 -5.48 -17.92 -12.98
C LYS A 195 -5.27 -17.35 -11.58
N PRO A 196 -6.21 -17.52 -10.63
CA PRO A 196 -6.02 -17.08 -9.24
C PRO A 196 -4.70 -17.54 -8.61
N CYS A 197 -4.31 -18.80 -8.84
CA CYS A 197 -3.07 -19.37 -8.31
C CYS A 197 -1.77 -18.71 -8.83
N ASP A 198 -1.88 -17.81 -9.82
CA ASP A 198 -0.77 -17.03 -10.37
C ASP A 198 -0.80 -15.55 -9.94
N VAL A 199 -1.82 -15.16 -9.17
CA VAL A 199 -2.01 -13.79 -8.68
C VAL A 199 -1.66 -13.68 -7.21
N ILE A 200 -0.85 -12.68 -6.90
CA ILE A 200 -0.58 -12.19 -5.55
C ILE A 200 -1.24 -10.82 -5.46
N ILE A 201 -1.93 -10.52 -4.36
CA ILE A 201 -2.48 -9.18 -4.11
C ILE A 201 -1.79 -8.55 -2.90
N GLY A 202 -1.66 -7.24 -2.85
CA GLY A 202 -1.12 -6.61 -1.65
C GLY A 202 -0.83 -5.14 -1.80
N GLY A 203 -0.44 -4.52 -0.69
CA GLY A 203 -0.15 -3.10 -0.65
C GLY A 203 0.36 -2.64 0.70
N ASP A 204 0.64 -1.35 0.78
CA ASP A 204 1.10 -0.68 2.00
C ASP A 204 0.04 0.28 2.57
N SER A 205 -0.04 0.43 3.89
CA SER A 205 -0.89 1.42 4.54
C SER A 205 -2.36 1.36 4.08
N ALA A 206 -2.85 2.40 3.39
CA ALA A 206 -4.16 2.44 2.73
C ALA A 206 -4.31 1.41 1.58
N GLY A 207 -3.23 1.06 0.89
CA GLY A 207 -3.20 -0.03 -0.06
C GLY A 207 -3.22 -1.41 0.60
N GLY A 208 -2.57 -1.55 1.76
CA GLY A 208 -2.68 -2.74 2.62
C GLY A 208 -4.11 -2.91 3.14
N HIS A 209 -4.73 -1.80 3.55
CA HIS A 209 -6.16 -1.75 3.86
C HIS A 209 -7.03 -2.18 2.68
N LEU A 210 -6.75 -1.68 1.47
CA LEU A 210 -7.49 -2.06 0.25
C LEU A 210 -7.36 -3.56 -0.07
N ALA A 211 -6.16 -4.14 0.10
CA ALA A 211 -5.97 -5.59 -0.03
C ALA A 211 -6.78 -6.35 1.01
N ALA A 212 -6.77 -5.91 2.27
CA ALA A 212 -7.56 -6.52 3.34
C ALA A 212 -9.06 -6.40 3.09
N GLN A 213 -9.55 -5.27 2.57
CA GLN A 213 -10.94 -5.10 2.14
C GLN A 213 -11.32 -6.06 1.01
N LEU A 214 -10.42 -6.27 0.04
CA LEU A 214 -10.65 -7.19 -1.06
C LEU A 214 -10.75 -8.65 -0.56
N LEU A 215 -9.90 -9.04 0.40
CA LEU A 215 -10.00 -10.33 1.09
C LEU A 215 -11.31 -10.48 1.87
N CYS A 216 -11.72 -9.43 2.60
CA CYS A 216 -13.03 -9.40 3.27
C CYS A 216 -14.16 -9.58 2.25
N HIS A 217 -14.10 -8.89 1.11
CA HIS A 217 -15.12 -8.98 0.08
C HIS A 217 -15.24 -10.39 -0.52
N PHE A 218 -14.16 -11.18 -0.59
CA PHE A 218 -14.27 -12.59 -1.01
C PHE A 218 -14.96 -13.48 0.04
N CYS A 219 -14.74 -13.22 1.32
CA CYS A 219 -15.29 -14.01 2.42
C CYS A 219 -16.74 -13.60 2.74
N GLN A 220 -16.98 -12.29 2.74
CA GLN A 220 -18.24 -11.61 3.03
C GLN A 220 -18.41 -10.43 2.06
N PRO A 221 -19.08 -10.66 0.90
CA PRO A 221 -19.26 -9.64 -0.11
C PRO A 221 -19.91 -8.36 0.43
N HIS A 222 -19.37 -7.23 -0.02
CA HIS A 222 -19.95 -5.92 0.26
C HIS A 222 -21.30 -5.81 -0.47
N PRO A 223 -22.38 -5.37 0.20
CA PRO A 223 -23.74 -5.40 -0.37
C PRO A 223 -23.90 -4.55 -1.65
N ASP A 224 -23.15 -3.45 -1.74
CA ASP A 224 -23.22 -2.54 -2.90
C ASP A 224 -22.27 -2.91 -4.05
N LEU A 225 -21.51 -4.02 -3.96
CA LEU A 225 -20.52 -4.41 -4.96
C LEU A 225 -20.78 -5.83 -5.47
N GLU A 226 -20.50 -6.04 -6.75
CA GLU A 226 -20.63 -7.36 -7.39
C GLU A 226 -19.68 -8.38 -6.73
N PRO A 227 -20.20 -9.53 -6.25
CA PRO A 227 -19.36 -10.58 -5.67
C PRO A 227 -18.36 -11.15 -6.68
N VAL A 228 -17.12 -11.33 -6.23
CA VAL A 228 -16.09 -11.98 -7.02
C VAL A 228 -15.96 -13.44 -6.61
N ARG A 229 -16.22 -14.36 -7.54
CA ARG A 229 -16.00 -15.80 -7.33
C ARG A 229 -14.62 -16.21 -7.85
N LEU A 230 -13.77 -16.69 -6.95
CA LEU A 230 -12.48 -17.26 -7.32
C LEU A 230 -12.65 -18.72 -7.75
N SER A 231 -11.98 -19.12 -8.83
CA SER A 231 -11.91 -20.53 -9.25
C SER A 231 -10.92 -21.38 -8.44
N GLY A 232 -10.18 -20.74 -7.53
CA GLY A 232 -9.21 -21.34 -6.63
C GLY A 232 -8.47 -20.27 -5.83
N PRO A 233 -7.61 -20.65 -4.87
CA PRO A 233 -6.94 -19.69 -4.02
C PRO A 233 -5.91 -18.86 -4.79
N LEU A 234 -5.81 -17.59 -4.42
CA LEU A 234 -4.72 -16.70 -4.81
C LEU A 234 -3.36 -17.27 -4.37
N ALA A 235 -2.31 -16.96 -5.12
CA ALA A 235 -0.95 -17.39 -4.79
C ALA A 235 -0.50 -16.89 -3.41
N GLY A 236 -0.92 -15.67 -3.04
CA GLY A 236 -0.71 -15.12 -1.70
C GLY A 236 -1.25 -13.71 -1.58
N CYS A 237 -1.16 -13.18 -0.36
CA CYS A 237 -1.41 -11.77 -0.07
C CYS A 237 -0.31 -11.22 0.82
N PHE A 238 0.12 -9.97 0.58
CA PHE A 238 0.98 -9.25 1.51
C PHE A 238 0.34 -7.94 1.98
N LEU A 239 0.52 -7.62 3.26
CA LEU A 239 0.02 -6.43 3.92
C LEU A 239 1.19 -5.73 4.62
N VAL A 240 1.59 -4.56 4.14
CA VAL A 240 2.65 -3.74 4.75
C VAL A 240 2.02 -2.60 5.53
N SER A 241 2.37 -2.45 6.80
CA SER A 241 1.86 -1.39 7.70
C SER A 241 0.34 -1.16 7.56
N PRO A 242 -0.52 -2.21 7.53
CA PRO A 242 -1.88 -2.08 7.02
C PRO A 242 -2.77 -1.26 7.97
N TRP A 243 -3.55 -0.33 7.39
CA TRP A 243 -4.52 0.48 8.15
C TRP A 243 -5.85 -0.27 8.30
N LEU A 244 -6.09 -0.97 9.40
CA LEU A 244 -7.16 -1.97 9.50
C LEU A 244 -8.36 -1.57 10.36
N THR A 245 -8.25 -0.50 11.14
CA THR A 245 -9.33 0.08 11.95
C THR A 245 -9.32 1.61 11.87
N SER A 246 -10.50 2.21 11.98
CA SER A 246 -10.67 3.65 12.17
C SER A 246 -10.24 4.14 13.56
N ARG A 247 -10.02 3.22 14.51
CA ARG A 247 -9.60 3.54 15.87
C ARG A 247 -8.14 4.02 15.90
N THR A 248 -7.89 5.02 16.73
CA THR A 248 -6.57 5.60 16.97
C THR A 248 -6.15 5.51 18.44
N SER A 249 -6.74 4.54 19.16
CA SER A 249 -6.60 4.32 20.60
C SER A 249 -5.70 3.14 20.98
N ASP A 250 -5.10 2.44 20.01
CA ASP A 250 -4.19 1.33 20.30
C ASP A 250 -2.93 1.84 21.03
N PRO A 251 -2.29 1.04 21.91
CA PRO A 251 -1.09 1.44 22.64
C PRO A 251 0.02 2.02 21.75
N SER A 252 0.23 1.44 20.57
CA SER A 252 1.18 1.92 19.56
C SER A 252 0.99 3.40 19.17
N PHE A 253 -0.23 3.94 19.19
CA PHE A 253 -0.45 5.37 18.92
C PHE A 253 0.16 6.26 20.01
N THR A 254 0.02 5.86 21.28
CA THR A 254 0.60 6.59 22.41
C THR A 254 2.13 6.44 22.44
N GLU A 255 2.63 5.22 22.21
CA GLU A 255 4.05 4.91 22.21
C GLU A 255 4.81 5.57 21.04
N ASN A 256 4.22 5.57 19.85
CA ASN A 256 4.94 5.86 18.61
C ASN A 256 4.44 7.10 17.85
N GLY A 257 3.24 7.65 18.15
CA GLY A 257 2.67 8.77 17.38
C GLY A 257 3.48 10.08 17.40
N SER A 258 4.52 10.14 18.24
CA SER A 258 5.47 11.25 18.34
C SER A 258 6.77 11.03 17.56
N ILE A 259 7.03 9.81 17.11
CA ILE A 259 8.26 9.42 16.38
C ILE A 259 7.95 8.85 14.98
N ASP A 260 6.80 8.22 14.79
CA ASP A 260 6.30 7.72 13.51
C ASP A 260 5.82 8.84 12.57
N MET A 261 5.85 8.66 11.26
CA MET A 261 5.34 9.65 10.30
C MET A 261 3.83 9.87 10.40
N LEU A 262 3.10 8.94 11.02
CA LEU A 262 1.68 9.04 11.30
C LEU A 262 1.41 9.43 12.77
N SER A 263 0.24 9.99 13.01
CA SER A 263 -0.31 10.28 14.34
C SER A 263 -1.81 10.07 14.33
N ALA A 264 -2.43 9.96 15.51
CA ALA A 264 -3.88 9.82 15.66
C ALA A 264 -4.65 10.89 14.85
N SER A 265 -4.25 12.16 14.95
CA SER A 265 -4.89 13.26 14.22
C SER A 265 -4.79 13.13 12.70
N ILE A 266 -3.69 12.56 12.18
CA ILE A 266 -3.52 12.33 10.74
C ILE A 266 -4.43 11.19 10.29
N VAL A 267 -4.48 10.09 11.04
CA VAL A 267 -5.34 8.94 10.74
C VAL A 267 -6.82 9.32 10.83
N ASP A 268 -7.24 10.06 11.85
CA ASP A 268 -8.61 10.56 11.99
C ASP A 268 -9.03 11.44 10.80
N LYS A 269 -8.12 12.31 10.34
CA LYS A 269 -8.33 13.17 9.18
C LYS A 269 -8.48 12.35 7.89
N SER A 270 -7.62 11.35 7.67
CA SER A 270 -7.74 10.43 6.53
C SER A 270 -9.02 9.59 6.59
N THR A 271 -9.43 9.16 7.78
CA THR A 271 -10.70 8.45 8.02
C THR A 271 -11.88 9.31 7.55
N LYS A 272 -11.91 10.59 7.95
CA LYS A 272 -12.96 11.54 7.53
C LYS A 272 -12.98 11.74 6.03
N TYR A 273 -11.83 11.78 5.36
CA TYR A 273 -11.77 11.86 3.91
C TYR A 273 -12.31 10.59 3.23
N LEU A 274 -11.94 9.42 3.74
CA LEU A 274 -12.34 8.12 3.18
C LEU A 274 -13.84 7.88 3.31
N LEU A 275 -14.40 8.15 4.49
CA LEU A 275 -15.82 7.95 4.78
C LEU A 275 -16.67 9.13 4.30
N GLY A 276 -16.10 10.33 4.19
CA GLY A 276 -16.85 11.52 3.84
C GLY A 276 -17.67 12.11 4.98
N CYS A 277 -17.47 11.67 6.21
CA CYS A 277 -18.21 12.14 7.38
C CYS A 277 -17.78 13.56 7.78
N THR A 278 -18.69 14.53 7.60
CA THR A 278 -18.58 15.86 8.19
C THR A 278 -19.37 15.89 9.51
N SER A 279 -18.75 15.42 10.59
CA SER A 279 -19.09 15.75 11.99
C SER A 279 -20.48 15.44 12.57
N THR A 280 -21.44 14.85 11.86
CA THR A 280 -22.70 14.37 12.47
C THR A 280 -22.73 12.85 12.57
N ARG A 281 -23.01 12.34 13.78
CA ARG A 281 -22.97 10.92 14.18
C ARG A 281 -24.07 10.05 13.56
N ASP A 282 -25.05 10.65 12.89
CA ASP A 282 -26.34 9.97 12.64
C ASP A 282 -26.50 9.41 11.21
N ASP A 283 -25.64 9.75 10.25
CA ASP A 283 -25.66 9.18 8.87
C ASP A 283 -24.58 8.10 8.66
N GLN A 284 -24.32 7.28 9.68
CA GLN A 284 -23.43 6.12 9.53
C GLN A 284 -24.14 5.00 8.77
N ASN A 285 -24.10 5.08 7.44
CA ASN A 285 -24.59 4.03 6.56
C ASN A 285 -23.94 2.68 6.92
N ALA A 286 -24.67 1.57 6.80
CA ALA A 286 -24.14 0.23 7.09
C ALA A 286 -22.85 -0.07 6.28
N ALA A 287 -22.75 0.47 5.05
CA ALA A 287 -21.55 0.40 4.21
C ALA A 287 -20.31 1.07 4.86
N MET A 288 -20.48 2.11 5.68
CA MET A 288 -19.37 2.74 6.42
C MET A 288 -18.81 1.83 7.52
N LYS A 289 -19.67 0.99 8.13
CA LYS A 289 -19.23 -0.02 9.12
C LYS A 289 -18.42 -1.15 8.47
N LEU A 290 -18.54 -1.32 7.15
CA LEU A 290 -17.79 -2.30 6.37
C LEU A 290 -16.47 -1.76 5.82
N ALA A 291 -16.16 -0.48 6.05
CA ALA A 291 -14.93 0.12 5.56
C ALA A 291 -13.71 -0.52 6.21
N PHE A 292 -13.72 -0.81 7.50
CA PHE A 292 -12.53 -1.30 8.21
C PHE A 292 -12.71 -2.73 8.71
N PRO A 293 -11.87 -3.69 8.27
CA PRO A 293 -12.02 -5.10 8.66
C PRO A 293 -12.03 -5.36 10.17
N LEU A 294 -11.27 -4.60 10.97
CA LEU A 294 -11.20 -4.77 12.43
C LEU A 294 -12.25 -3.96 13.21
N ASP A 295 -13.13 -3.23 12.50
CA ASP A 295 -14.29 -2.54 13.06
C ASP A 295 -15.59 -3.30 12.83
N MET A 296 -15.57 -4.36 12.01
CA MET A 296 -16.73 -5.23 11.81
C MET A 296 -17.04 -6.03 13.07
N GLU A 297 -18.34 -6.26 13.31
CA GLU A 297 -18.84 -6.99 14.47
C GLU A 297 -18.40 -8.47 14.45
N GLU A 298 -18.54 -9.10 13.30
CA GLU A 298 -17.97 -10.43 13.05
C GLU A 298 -16.61 -10.32 12.36
N PHE A 299 -15.69 -11.22 12.74
CA PHE A 299 -14.39 -11.31 12.09
C PHE A 299 -14.56 -11.74 10.61
N PRO A 300 -14.22 -10.89 9.62
CA PRO A 300 -14.68 -11.06 8.24
C PRO A 300 -13.81 -12.01 7.41
N PHE A 301 -12.76 -12.60 7.99
CA PHE A 301 -11.82 -13.47 7.29
C PHE A 301 -12.09 -14.96 7.50
N LYS A 302 -13.34 -15.36 7.79
CA LYS A 302 -13.74 -16.77 7.83
C LYS A 302 -13.62 -17.39 6.43
N GLY A 303 -13.00 -18.56 6.30
CA GLY A 303 -12.82 -19.26 5.03
C GLY A 303 -11.58 -18.82 4.24
N LEU A 304 -10.63 -18.10 4.87
CA LEU A 304 -9.50 -17.47 4.17
C LEU A 304 -8.61 -18.46 3.41
N LYS A 305 -8.53 -19.71 3.87
CA LYS A 305 -7.78 -20.81 3.21
C LYS A 305 -8.26 -21.11 1.79
N SER A 306 -9.56 -20.91 1.53
CA SER A 306 -10.15 -21.09 0.20
C SER A 306 -9.82 -19.92 -0.74
N ILE A 307 -9.43 -18.78 -0.16
CA ILE A 307 -9.20 -17.52 -0.86
C ILE A 307 -7.73 -17.32 -1.21
N LEU A 308 -6.79 -17.69 -0.35
CA LEU A 308 -5.36 -17.54 -0.61
C LEU A 308 -4.51 -18.63 0.05
N LYS A 309 -3.35 -18.92 -0.56
CA LYS A 309 -2.41 -19.93 -0.05
C LYS A 309 -1.58 -19.42 1.13
N GLN A 310 -1.09 -18.18 1.07
CA GLN A 310 -0.17 -17.61 2.07
C GLN A 310 -0.45 -16.12 2.32
N LEU A 311 -0.39 -15.69 3.58
CA LEU A 311 -0.53 -14.31 4.00
C LEU A 311 0.79 -13.83 4.63
N TYR A 312 1.29 -12.69 4.19
CA TYR A 312 2.43 -12.02 4.80
C TYR A 312 2.04 -10.66 5.35
N ILE A 313 2.17 -10.46 6.65
CA ILE A 313 1.95 -9.18 7.32
C ILE A 313 3.32 -8.68 7.79
N THR A 314 3.65 -7.43 7.46
CA THR A 314 4.87 -6.78 7.97
C THR A 314 4.56 -5.38 8.47
N THR A 315 5.17 -5.01 9.59
CA THR A 315 4.96 -3.71 10.26
C THR A 315 6.24 -3.29 10.97
N GLY A 316 6.48 -1.99 11.11
CA GLY A 316 7.59 -1.45 11.90
C GLY A 316 7.32 -1.50 13.40
N GLU A 317 8.35 -1.75 14.20
CA GLU A 317 8.28 -1.73 15.66
C GLU A 317 7.85 -0.36 16.23
N HIS A 318 8.23 0.73 15.56
CA HIS A 318 7.98 2.11 15.98
C HIS A 318 6.91 2.81 15.14
N GLU A 319 5.95 2.08 14.61
CA GLU A 319 4.82 2.65 13.88
C GLU A 319 3.51 2.61 14.68
N VAL A 320 2.54 3.45 14.29
CA VAL A 320 1.23 3.53 14.96
C VAL A 320 0.29 2.38 14.59
N PHE A 321 0.43 1.76 13.42
CA PHE A 321 -0.41 0.63 12.99
C PHE A 321 0.10 -0.74 13.45
N ARG A 322 1.22 -0.81 14.16
CA ARG A 322 1.81 -2.04 14.69
C ARG A 322 0.77 -2.94 15.35
N ASP A 323 0.01 -2.41 16.30
CA ASP A 323 -0.92 -3.20 17.09
C ASP A 323 -2.14 -3.66 16.26
N GLN A 324 -2.47 -2.95 15.17
CA GLN A 324 -3.52 -3.38 14.23
C GLN A 324 -3.06 -4.61 13.42
N ALA A 325 -1.82 -4.60 12.92
CA ALA A 325 -1.22 -5.74 12.26
C ALA A 325 -1.11 -6.97 13.18
N LEU A 326 -0.67 -6.76 14.43
CA LEU A 326 -0.62 -7.80 15.46
C LEU A 326 -2.02 -8.39 15.74
N THR A 327 -3.03 -7.54 15.91
CA THR A 327 -4.41 -7.96 16.16
C THR A 327 -4.97 -8.80 15.02
N LEU A 328 -4.71 -8.41 13.76
CA LEU A 328 -5.15 -9.21 12.62
C LEU A 328 -4.46 -10.57 12.60
N ALA A 329 -3.14 -10.61 12.77
CA ALA A 329 -2.37 -11.85 12.82
C ALA A 329 -2.90 -12.80 13.90
N GLU A 330 -3.06 -12.31 15.13
CA GLU A 330 -3.56 -13.09 16.27
C GLU A 330 -4.98 -13.65 16.00
N ARG A 331 -5.87 -12.86 15.38
CA ARG A 331 -7.23 -13.32 15.03
C ARG A 331 -7.23 -14.38 13.93
N ILE A 332 -6.32 -14.28 12.96
CA ILE A 332 -6.16 -15.27 11.90
C ILE A 332 -5.57 -16.58 12.46
N GLU A 333 -4.55 -16.50 13.32
CA GLU A 333 -3.95 -17.69 13.95
C GLU A 333 -4.94 -18.44 14.85
N ARG A 334 -5.86 -17.70 15.49
CA ARG A 334 -6.94 -18.28 16.29
C ARG A 334 -8.11 -18.81 15.45
N SER A 335 -8.17 -18.51 14.15
CA SER A 335 -9.24 -19.01 13.29
C SER A 335 -8.95 -20.45 12.84
N GLU A 336 -10.00 -21.22 12.57
CA GLU A 336 -9.87 -22.62 12.12
C GLU A 336 -9.37 -22.74 10.66
N ASP A 337 -9.14 -21.61 9.97
CA ASP A 337 -8.80 -21.59 8.56
C ASP A 337 -7.39 -22.11 8.26
N ASN A 338 -6.46 -22.12 9.22
CA ASN A 338 -5.09 -22.64 9.02
C ASN A 338 -4.41 -22.11 7.74
N VAL A 339 -4.56 -20.81 7.44
CA VAL A 339 -3.80 -20.15 6.36
C VAL A 339 -2.33 -20.06 6.76
N GLU A 340 -1.41 -20.24 5.81
CA GLU A 340 0.01 -20.03 6.09
C GLU A 340 0.27 -18.54 6.30
N LEU A 341 0.36 -18.12 7.56
CA LEU A 341 0.62 -16.75 7.96
C LEU A 341 2.10 -16.57 8.31
N ARG A 342 2.70 -15.50 7.79
CA ARG A 342 3.96 -14.94 8.27
C ARG A 342 3.71 -13.53 8.79
N LEU A 343 4.21 -13.24 9.99
CA LEU A 343 4.22 -11.90 10.58
C LEU A 343 5.66 -11.47 10.85
N ASP A 344 6.10 -10.36 10.27
CA ASP A 344 7.41 -9.77 10.54
C ASP A 344 7.24 -8.38 11.19
N ILE A 345 7.78 -8.21 12.40
CA ILE A 345 7.90 -6.90 13.05
C ILE A 345 9.32 -6.40 12.81
N GLN A 346 9.46 -5.42 11.92
CA GLN A 346 10.75 -4.90 11.52
C GLN A 346 11.31 -3.99 12.61
N GLN A 347 12.40 -4.45 13.23
CA GLN A 347 13.05 -3.77 14.35
C GLN A 347 13.55 -2.39 13.94
N ARG A 348 13.39 -1.40 14.83
CA ARG A 348 13.86 -0.02 14.60
C ARG A 348 13.26 0.69 13.37
N GLN A 349 12.25 0.12 12.71
CA GLN A 349 11.53 0.72 11.59
C GLN A 349 10.24 1.41 12.06
N ALA A 350 9.76 2.40 11.30
CA ALA A 350 8.42 2.98 11.47
C ALA A 350 7.56 2.73 10.22
N HIS A 351 6.42 3.42 10.14
CA HIS A 351 5.40 3.20 9.12
C HIS A 351 5.99 3.29 7.71
N ASP A 352 5.76 2.27 6.88
CA ASP A 352 6.18 2.23 5.47
C ASP A 352 7.69 2.46 5.21
N PHE A 353 8.59 1.99 6.08
CA PHE A 353 10.04 2.11 5.79
C PHE A 353 10.46 1.35 4.53
N ILE A 354 9.71 0.33 4.09
CA ILE A 354 9.92 -0.31 2.77
C ILE A 354 9.77 0.68 1.61
N LEU A 355 8.86 1.66 1.73
CA LEU A 355 8.70 2.74 0.76
C LEU A 355 9.88 3.71 0.82
N LEU A 356 10.37 4.03 2.03
CA LEU A 356 11.57 4.88 2.18
C LEU A 356 12.83 4.21 1.60
N GLU A 357 12.97 2.89 1.77
CA GLU A 357 14.01 2.10 1.12
C GLU A 357 13.95 2.21 -0.41
N GLY A 358 12.75 2.09 -0.99
CA GLY A 358 12.52 2.32 -2.41
C GLY A 358 12.84 3.75 -2.84
N GLN A 359 12.46 4.75 -2.04
CA GLN A 359 12.75 6.16 -2.33
C GLN A 359 14.25 6.48 -2.29
N GLU A 360 15.01 5.76 -1.46
CA GLU A 360 16.46 5.81 -1.39
C GLU A 360 17.15 4.90 -2.42
N GLU A 361 16.38 4.19 -3.27
CA GLU A 361 16.86 3.25 -4.28
C GLU A 361 17.80 2.18 -3.69
N ARG A 362 17.55 1.75 -2.45
CA ARG A 362 18.34 0.76 -1.74
C ARG A 362 17.54 -0.49 -1.44
N ASN A 363 18.21 -1.63 -1.40
CA ASN A 363 17.65 -2.83 -0.80
C ASN A 363 17.98 -2.81 0.69
N GLY A 364 17.02 -2.38 1.52
CA GLY A 364 17.17 -2.48 2.96
C GLY A 364 16.51 -3.73 3.53
N GLU A 365 16.40 -3.75 4.85
CA GLU A 365 15.87 -4.89 5.60
C GLU A 365 14.43 -5.21 5.17
N CYS A 366 13.60 -4.19 4.94
CA CYS A 366 12.20 -4.40 4.58
C CYS A 366 12.05 -4.94 3.14
N ILE A 367 12.75 -4.36 2.17
CA ILE A 367 12.74 -4.81 0.77
C ILE A 367 13.33 -6.22 0.69
N GLU A 368 14.43 -6.52 1.37
CA GLU A 368 15.03 -7.85 1.35
C GLU A 368 14.13 -8.90 2.03
N ALA A 369 13.45 -8.57 3.14
CA ALA A 369 12.46 -9.46 3.74
C ALA A 369 11.29 -9.76 2.79
N MET A 370 10.73 -8.73 2.13
CA MET A 370 9.67 -8.90 1.13
C MET A 370 10.14 -9.70 -0.09
N LYS A 371 11.34 -9.41 -0.58
CA LYS A 371 11.96 -10.13 -1.71
C LYS A 371 12.20 -11.60 -1.36
N ALA A 372 12.67 -11.89 -0.14
CA ALA A 372 12.86 -13.25 0.34
C ALA A 372 11.53 -14.01 0.43
N TRP A 373 10.47 -13.38 0.96
CA TRP A 373 9.13 -13.97 0.95
C TRP A 373 8.65 -14.25 -0.47
N MET A 374 8.80 -13.29 -1.39
CA MET A 374 8.44 -13.45 -2.80
C MET A 374 9.19 -14.62 -3.45
N LYS A 375 10.52 -14.70 -3.30
CA LYS A 375 11.32 -15.79 -3.85
C LYS A 375 10.87 -17.16 -3.35
N ASN A 376 10.58 -17.27 -2.05
CA ASN A 376 10.05 -18.52 -1.49
C ASN A 376 8.73 -18.93 -2.13
N LEU A 377 7.82 -17.98 -2.35
CA LEU A 377 6.56 -18.22 -3.04
C LEU A 377 6.80 -18.69 -4.48
N LEU A 378 7.69 -18.04 -5.23
CA LEU A 378 8.01 -18.38 -6.62
C LEU A 378 8.61 -19.80 -6.77
N LEU A 379 9.50 -20.19 -5.85
CA LEU A 379 10.22 -21.47 -5.92
C LEU A 379 9.38 -22.68 -5.50
N ARG A 380 8.37 -22.50 -4.64
CA ARG A 380 7.47 -23.59 -4.22
C ARG A 380 6.62 -24.12 -5.37
N ASP A 381 6.14 -23.24 -6.24
CA ASP A 381 5.32 -23.65 -7.38
C ASP A 381 6.14 -24.42 -8.42
N THR A 382 7.43 -24.11 -8.58
CA THR A 382 8.34 -24.87 -9.47
C THR A 382 8.61 -26.27 -8.94
N MET A 383 8.86 -26.43 -7.64
CA MET A 383 9.08 -27.75 -7.04
C MET A 383 7.86 -28.67 -7.13
N ASN A 384 6.65 -28.12 -7.00
CA ASN A 384 5.41 -28.88 -7.13
C ASN A 384 5.15 -29.33 -8.59
N SER A 385 5.58 -28.54 -9.59
CA SER A 385 5.44 -28.91 -11.01
C SER A 385 6.40 -29.99 -11.52
N VAL A 386 7.50 -30.26 -10.80
CA VAL A 386 8.51 -31.28 -11.17
C VAL A 386 8.19 -32.65 -10.53
N ARG A 387 7.25 -32.70 -9.57
CA ARG A 387 6.84 -33.92 -8.86
C ARG A 387 5.57 -34.58 -9.41
N LEU A 388 5.00 -34.04 -10.48
CA LEU A 388 3.92 -34.62 -11.29
C LEU A 388 4.51 -35.03 -12.64
#